data_AF-A0A1Y0IKW4-F1
#
_entry.id   AF-A0A1Y0IKW4-F1
#
_cell.length_a   1.000
_cell.length_b   1.000
_cell.length_c   1.000
_cell.angle_alpha   90.00
_cell.angle_beta   90.00
_cell.angle_gamma   90.00
#
_symmetry.space_group_name_H-M   'P 1'
#
loop_
_entity.id
_entity.type
_entity.pdbx_description
1 polymer ?
#
loop_
_entity_poly.entity_id
_entity_poly.type
_entity_poly.pdbx_seq_one_letter_code
_entity_poly.pdbx_strand_id
1 'polypeptide(L)'
;MEDRYHLALGYGGDRGASAWFEWNFRCLIGQENKADFAARDKFIQDFVSATENGQEYVIGAPDPSADYVRAFAEFGKKALGEREDLFVFYILEDASAPSNQFRIYLKKDDPEAELPEYQMYVDGFDVPRDALVWMQEQIGCRFYVTEDRAEMMIEFPYQGPEELPVIQ
;
A
#
# COMPACT_ATOMS: atom_id res chain seq x y z
N MET A 1 -0.12 -13.45 -21.49
CA MET A 1 -1.34 -13.09 -20.73
C MET A 1 -1.47 -11.60 -20.88
N GLU A 2 -2.62 -11.09 -21.33
CA GLU A 2 -2.86 -9.65 -21.26
C GLU A 2 -2.93 -9.27 -19.77
N ASP A 3 -2.19 -8.23 -19.37
CA ASP A 3 -2.24 -7.73 -18.00
C ASP A 3 -3.67 -7.24 -17.76
N ARG A 4 -4.41 -7.92 -16.87
CA ARG A 4 -5.80 -7.55 -16.58
C ARG A 4 -5.86 -6.25 -15.77
N TYR A 5 -4.88 -6.04 -14.91
CA TYR A 5 -4.76 -4.87 -14.06
C TYR A 5 -3.31 -4.38 -14.02
N HIS A 6 -3.15 -3.06 -13.92
CA HIS A 6 -1.89 -2.43 -13.55
C HIS A 6 -1.94 -2.05 -12.07
N LEU A 7 -0.82 -2.29 -11.37
CA LEU A 7 -0.68 -1.95 -9.95
C LEU A 7 0.16 -0.68 -9.79
N ALA A 8 -0.26 0.17 -8.87
CA ALA A 8 0.58 1.24 -8.36
C ALA A 8 0.47 1.38 -6.84
N LEU A 9 1.53 1.92 -6.24
CA LEU A 9 1.68 2.13 -4.80
C LEU A 9 1.48 3.62 -4.52
N GLY A 10 0.44 3.94 -3.76
CA GLY A 10 0.00 5.32 -3.50
C GLY A 10 0.27 5.75 -2.06
N TYR A 11 0.74 6.98 -1.87
CA TYR A 11 0.82 7.59 -0.55
C TYR A 11 0.58 9.10 -0.65
N GLY A 12 0.26 9.74 0.47
CA GLY A 12 0.09 11.18 0.54
C GLY A 12 -0.26 11.64 1.95
N GLY A 13 -0.59 12.92 2.10
CA GLY A 13 -0.88 13.52 3.39
C GLY A 13 -0.28 14.91 3.57
N ASP A 14 0.14 15.23 4.80
CA ASP A 14 1.04 16.36 5.05
C ASP A 14 2.32 16.21 4.20
N ARG A 15 2.85 17.34 3.70
CA ARG A 15 4.05 17.32 2.85
C ARG A 15 5.27 16.74 3.56
N GLY A 16 5.43 17.06 4.85
CA GLY A 16 6.49 16.51 5.68
C GLY A 16 6.32 15.01 5.94
N ALA A 17 5.09 14.57 6.19
CA ALA A 17 4.77 13.14 6.32
C ALA A 17 5.06 12.36 5.02
N SER A 18 4.64 12.91 3.88
CA SER A 18 4.84 12.31 2.55
C SER A 18 6.33 12.26 2.16
N ALA A 19 7.06 13.35 2.37
CA ALA A 19 8.51 13.40 2.11
C ALA A 19 9.27 12.41 3.00
N TRP A 20 8.88 12.31 4.27
CA TRP A 20 9.46 11.33 5.19
C TRP A 20 9.17 9.90 4.74
N PHE A 21 7.94 9.61 4.33
CA PHE A 21 7.53 8.29 3.88
C PHE A 21 8.34 7.85 2.64
N GLU A 22 8.35 8.70 1.60
CA GLU A 22 9.05 8.43 0.35
C GLU A 22 10.55 8.17 0.57
N TRP A 23 11.22 9.01 1.38
CA TRP A 23 12.63 8.81 1.69
C TRP A 23 12.90 7.47 2.40
N ASN A 24 12.11 7.17 3.43
CA ASN A 24 12.32 5.96 4.21
C ASN A 24 11.96 4.70 3.41
N PHE A 25 10.95 4.77 2.54
CA PHE A 25 10.62 3.67 1.64
C PHE A 25 11.73 3.43 0.62
N ARG A 26 12.28 4.49 -0.02
CA ARG A 26 13.45 4.37 -0.91
C ARG A 26 14.66 3.75 -0.22
N CYS A 27 14.92 4.11 1.04
CA CYS A 27 15.97 3.48 1.84
C CYS A 27 15.68 2.01 2.11
N LEU A 28 14.43 1.65 2.42
CA LEU A 28 14.01 0.28 2.70
C LEU A 28 14.26 -0.64 1.50
N ILE A 29 13.97 -0.16 0.29
CA ILE A 29 14.13 -0.92 -0.96
C ILE A 29 15.53 -0.76 -1.59
N GLY A 30 16.48 -0.14 -0.88
CA GLY A 30 17.87 -0.01 -1.30
C GLY A 30 18.13 1.01 -2.42
N GLN A 31 17.16 1.86 -2.75
CA GLN A 31 17.36 2.94 -3.74
C GLN A 31 18.13 4.13 -3.15
N GLU A 32 18.08 4.31 -1.83
CA GLU A 32 18.78 5.38 -1.12
C GLU A 32 19.52 4.84 0.11
N ASN A 33 20.49 5.62 0.60
CA ASN A 33 21.25 5.26 1.80
C ASN A 33 20.75 6.03 3.03
N LYS A 34 20.21 5.30 4.01
CA LYS A 34 19.69 5.88 5.27
C LYS A 34 20.72 6.66 6.08
N ALA A 35 22.02 6.37 5.90
CA ALA A 35 23.11 7.07 6.58
C ALA A 35 23.51 8.39 5.90
N ASP A 36 23.00 8.67 4.69
CA ASP A 36 23.27 9.92 3.99
C ASP A 36 22.29 11.02 4.41
N PHE A 37 22.58 11.66 5.53
CA PHE A 37 21.76 12.73 6.09
C PHE A 37 21.70 13.96 5.19
N ALA A 38 22.76 14.26 4.42
CA ALA A 38 22.78 15.42 3.55
C ALA A 38 21.86 15.22 2.34
N ALA A 39 21.90 14.02 1.72
CA ALA A 39 20.98 13.64 0.65
C ALA A 39 19.52 13.65 1.15
N ARG A 40 19.27 13.10 2.34
CA ARG A 40 17.94 13.12 2.96
C ARG A 40 17.42 14.54 3.13
N ASP A 41 18.20 15.41 3.76
CA ASP A 41 17.73 16.75 4.12
C ASP A 41 17.47 17.58 2.85
N LYS A 42 18.33 17.42 1.82
CA LYS A 42 18.10 18.00 0.50
C LYS A 42 16.82 17.45 -0.14
N PHE A 43 16.64 16.14 -0.14
CA PHE A 43 15.45 15.49 -0.71
C PHE A 43 14.17 16.01 -0.06
N ILE A 44 14.12 16.05 1.28
CA ILE A 44 12.94 16.51 2.02
C ILE A 44 12.63 17.97 1.66
N GLN A 45 13.64 18.84 1.60
CA GLN A 45 13.46 20.24 1.24
C GLN A 45 12.92 20.39 -0.19
N ASP A 46 13.54 19.70 -1.15
CA ASP A 46 13.14 19.74 -2.55
C ASP A 46 11.70 19.20 -2.70
N PHE A 47 11.38 18.06 -2.07
CA PHE A 47 10.04 17.45 -2.06
C PHE A 47 8.99 18.41 -1.51
N VAL A 48 9.19 18.96 -0.30
CA VAL A 48 8.21 19.86 0.33
C VAL A 48 8.01 21.15 -0.47
N SER A 49 9.05 21.63 -1.14
CA SER A 49 8.97 22.84 -1.98
C SER A 49 8.23 22.63 -3.29
N ALA A 50 8.28 21.41 -3.84
CA ALA A 50 7.69 21.06 -5.13
C ALA A 50 6.24 20.57 -5.01
N THR A 51 5.69 20.51 -3.79
CA THR A 51 4.46 19.79 -3.50
C THR A 51 3.45 20.60 -2.72
N GLU A 52 2.18 20.19 -2.82
CA GLU A 52 1.05 20.75 -2.08
C GLU A 52 0.57 19.82 -0.96
N ASN A 53 -0.04 20.38 0.09
CA ASN A 53 -0.62 19.57 1.16
C ASN A 53 -1.78 18.73 0.62
N GLY A 54 -1.81 17.45 0.98
CA GLY A 54 -2.84 16.50 0.51
C GLY A 54 -2.60 15.98 -0.91
N GLN A 55 -1.50 16.35 -1.56
CA GLN A 55 -1.13 15.78 -2.85
C GLN A 55 -0.82 14.28 -2.72
N GLU A 56 -1.37 13.49 -3.66
CA GLU A 56 -1.10 12.06 -3.78
C GLU A 56 0.14 11.82 -4.66
N TYR A 57 0.94 10.82 -4.28
CA TYR A 57 2.08 10.33 -5.04
C TYR A 57 1.89 8.86 -5.34
N VAL A 58 2.38 8.47 -6.51
CA VAL A 58 2.18 7.13 -7.03
C VAL A 58 3.50 6.59 -7.56
N ILE A 59 3.86 5.40 -7.13
CA ILE A 59 4.97 4.62 -7.65
C ILE A 59 4.35 3.50 -8.49
N GLY A 60 4.59 3.50 -9.80
CA GLY A 60 4.15 2.40 -10.65
C GLY A 60 4.84 1.09 -10.24
N ALA A 61 4.07 0.01 -10.15
CA ALA A 61 4.57 -1.33 -9.83
C ALA A 61 4.45 -2.25 -11.06
N PRO A 62 5.37 -2.14 -12.04
CA PRO A 62 5.29 -2.91 -13.29
C PRO A 62 5.43 -4.42 -13.08
N ASP A 63 6.02 -4.84 -11.97
CA ASP A 63 6.03 -6.22 -11.49
C ASP A 63 5.30 -6.27 -10.14
N PRO A 64 4.00 -6.66 -10.12
CA PRO A 64 3.21 -6.79 -8.90
C PRO A 64 3.75 -7.83 -7.91
N SER A 65 4.58 -8.78 -8.38
CA SER A 65 5.12 -9.86 -7.56
C SER A 65 6.42 -9.47 -6.84
N ALA A 66 7.00 -8.32 -7.19
CA ALA A 66 8.26 -7.86 -6.64
C ALA A 66 8.18 -7.58 -5.13
N ASP A 67 9.26 -7.88 -4.42
CA ASP A 67 9.32 -7.79 -2.95
C ASP A 67 8.98 -6.39 -2.40
N TYR A 68 9.29 -5.33 -3.15
CA TYR A 68 9.00 -3.96 -2.73
C TYR A 68 7.48 -3.68 -2.61
N VAL A 69 6.64 -4.42 -3.34
CA VAL A 69 5.17 -4.27 -3.27
C VAL A 69 4.64 -4.73 -1.91
N ARG A 70 5.22 -5.81 -1.36
CA ARG A 70 4.89 -6.30 -0.01
C ARG A 70 5.50 -5.41 1.05
N ALA A 71 6.78 -5.05 0.88
CA ALA A 71 7.47 -4.13 1.79
C ALA A 71 6.75 -2.78 1.91
N PHE A 72 6.05 -2.34 0.86
CA PHE A 72 5.23 -1.14 0.88
C PHE A 72 4.06 -1.22 1.88
N ALA A 73 3.30 -2.33 1.90
CA ALA A 73 2.23 -2.51 2.87
C ALA A 73 2.75 -2.62 4.31
N GLU A 74 3.78 -3.44 4.52
CA GLU A 74 4.40 -3.62 5.85
C GLU A 74 4.95 -2.30 6.40
N PHE A 75 5.65 -1.54 5.55
CA PHE A 75 6.13 -0.21 5.91
C PHE A 75 4.99 0.78 6.09
N GLY A 76 3.98 0.74 5.22
CA GLY A 76 2.76 1.55 5.30
C GLY A 76 2.05 1.40 6.63
N LYS A 77 1.79 0.16 7.07
CA LYS A 77 1.20 -0.17 8.38
C LYS A 77 1.96 0.52 9.52
N LYS A 78 3.29 0.38 9.54
CA LYS A 78 4.14 1.01 10.55
C LYS A 78 4.08 2.55 10.46
N ALA A 79 4.16 3.09 9.25
CA ALA A 79 4.19 4.53 9.00
C ALA A 79 2.89 5.24 9.45
N LEU A 80 1.74 4.61 9.23
CA LEU A 80 0.43 5.11 9.71
C LEU A 80 0.35 5.19 11.25
N GLY A 81 1.13 4.36 11.95
CA GLY A 81 1.30 4.47 13.41
C GLY A 81 2.19 5.65 13.83
N GLU A 82 3.16 6.03 13.01
CA GLU A 82 4.14 7.09 13.30
C GLU A 82 3.72 8.49 12.80
N ARG A 83 2.79 8.56 11.85
CA ARG A 83 2.34 9.79 11.17
C ARG A 83 0.83 9.76 10.96
N GLU A 84 0.10 10.52 11.78
CA GLU A 84 -1.37 10.56 11.74
C GLU A 84 -1.94 11.19 10.47
N ASP A 85 -1.21 12.14 9.87
CA ASP A 85 -1.62 12.83 8.65
C ASP A 85 -1.19 12.10 7.35
N LEU A 86 -0.71 10.86 7.45
CA LEU A 86 -0.32 10.04 6.30
C LEU A 86 -1.50 9.16 5.87
N PHE A 87 -1.69 9.01 4.56
CA PHE A 87 -2.49 7.94 3.99
C PHE A 87 -1.66 7.13 3.00
N VAL A 88 -1.88 5.82 2.96
CA VAL A 88 -1.16 4.86 2.11
C VAL A 88 -2.21 3.97 1.45
N PHE A 89 -2.04 3.66 0.17
CA PHE A 89 -3.03 2.93 -0.61
C PHE A 89 -2.42 2.18 -1.79
N TYR A 90 -3.16 1.20 -2.31
CA TYR A 90 -2.89 0.61 -3.62
C TYR A 90 -3.84 1.19 -4.65
N ILE A 91 -3.37 1.30 -5.90
CA ILE A 91 -4.20 1.58 -7.06
C ILE A 91 -4.19 0.36 -7.97
N LEU A 92 -5.38 -0.14 -8.29
CA LEU A 92 -5.61 -1.15 -9.31
C LEU A 92 -6.29 -0.47 -10.50
N GLU A 93 -5.60 -0.37 -11.62
CA GLU A 93 -6.14 0.20 -12.87
C GLU A 93 -6.51 -0.93 -13.83
N ASP A 94 -7.74 -0.94 -14.33
CA ASP A 94 -8.17 -1.89 -15.36
C ASP A 94 -7.46 -1.59 -16.69
N ALA A 95 -6.65 -2.52 -17.17
CA ALA A 95 -5.88 -2.33 -18.39
C ALA A 95 -6.75 -2.21 -19.65
N SER A 96 -7.97 -2.76 -19.62
CA SER A 96 -8.95 -2.67 -20.71
C SER A 96 -9.77 -1.38 -20.67
N ALA A 97 -9.84 -0.74 -19.51
CA ALA A 97 -10.56 0.50 -19.28
C ALA A 97 -9.83 1.38 -18.25
N PRO A 98 -8.73 2.07 -18.64
CA PRO A 98 -7.86 2.80 -17.70
C PRO A 98 -8.55 3.91 -16.89
N SER A 99 -9.74 4.35 -17.30
CA SER A 99 -10.58 5.24 -16.50
C SER A 99 -11.11 4.60 -15.21
N ASN A 100 -11.06 3.26 -15.11
CA ASN A 100 -11.50 2.48 -13.97
C ASN A 100 -10.29 2.23 -13.06
N GLN A 101 -10.16 3.07 -12.05
CA GLN A 101 -9.14 2.94 -11.01
C GLN A 101 -9.82 2.64 -9.68
N PHE A 102 -9.37 1.56 -9.03
CA PHE A 102 -9.85 1.13 -7.73
C PHE A 102 -8.76 1.38 -6.70
N ARG A 103 -9.14 1.95 -5.56
CA ARG A 103 -8.20 2.25 -4.48
C ARG A 103 -8.46 1.35 -3.29
N ILE A 104 -7.38 0.89 -2.67
CA ILE A 104 -7.42 0.14 -1.41
C ILE A 104 -6.57 0.91 -0.41
N TYR A 105 -7.20 1.63 0.51
CA TYR A 105 -6.48 2.41 1.51
C TYR A 105 -6.10 1.52 2.69
N LEU A 106 -4.84 1.58 3.11
CA LEU A 106 -4.39 0.98 4.35
C LEU A 106 -4.90 1.82 5.52
N LYS A 107 -5.50 1.15 6.51
CA LYS A 107 -5.98 1.78 7.73
C LYS A 107 -4.97 1.55 8.85
N LYS A 108 -4.88 2.53 9.75
CA LYS A 108 -4.19 2.37 11.02
C LYS A 108 -4.93 1.31 11.83
N ASP A 109 -4.20 0.38 12.44
CA ASP A 109 -4.79 -0.60 13.33
C ASP A 109 -5.44 0.11 14.53
N ASP A 110 -6.62 -0.38 14.93
CA ASP A 110 -7.23 0.04 16.18
C ASP A 110 -6.33 -0.41 17.34
N PRO A 111 -5.86 0.51 18.23
CA PRO A 111 -5.05 0.15 19.38
C PRO A 111 -5.70 -0.89 20.31
N GLU A 112 -7.02 -1.01 20.29
CA GLU A 112 -7.77 -1.99 21.07
C GLU A 112 -7.98 -3.32 20.33
N ALA A 113 -7.70 -3.37 19.02
CA ALA A 113 -7.78 -4.59 18.23
C ALA A 113 -6.43 -5.32 18.20
N GLU A 114 -6.39 -6.54 18.74
CA GLU A 114 -5.26 -7.46 18.55
C GLU A 114 -5.32 -8.07 17.15
N LEU A 115 -4.82 -7.34 16.14
CA LEU A 115 -4.63 -7.90 14.81
C LEU A 115 -3.38 -8.80 14.77
N PRO A 116 -3.42 -9.93 14.04
CA PRO A 116 -2.21 -10.70 13.73
C PRO A 116 -1.13 -9.83 13.07
N GLU A 117 0.14 -10.19 13.29
CA GLU A 117 1.31 -9.41 12.89
C GLU A 117 1.26 -8.96 11.41
N TYR A 118 0.86 -9.86 10.52
CA TYR A 118 0.82 -9.68 9.06
C TYR A 118 -0.49 -9.12 8.53
N GLN A 119 -1.49 -8.91 9.38
CA GLN A 119 -2.79 -8.38 8.97
C GLN A 119 -2.86 -6.87 9.20
N MET A 120 -3.58 -6.18 8.34
CA MET A 120 -3.90 -4.76 8.49
C MET A 120 -5.30 -4.48 7.99
N TYR A 121 -6.00 -3.57 8.66
CA TYR A 121 -7.30 -3.09 8.15
C TYR A 121 -7.10 -2.31 6.85
N VAL A 122 -8.08 -2.41 5.96
CA VAL A 122 -8.11 -1.66 4.70
C VAL A 122 -9.51 -1.14 4.42
N ASP A 123 -9.58 -0.04 3.68
CA ASP A 123 -10.79 0.41 3.02
C ASP A 123 -10.71 0.04 1.53
N GLY A 124 -11.47 -0.98 1.14
CA GLY A 124 -11.47 -1.54 -0.20
C GLY A 124 -12.81 -2.16 -0.61
N PHE A 125 -13.91 -1.84 0.08
CA PHE A 125 -15.22 -2.42 -0.20
C PHE A 125 -15.79 -2.02 -1.58
N ASP A 126 -15.34 -0.89 -2.12
CA ASP A 126 -15.71 -0.43 -3.47
C ASP A 126 -14.89 -1.12 -4.57
N VAL A 127 -13.89 -1.95 -4.22
CA VAL A 127 -13.05 -2.65 -5.19
C VAL A 127 -13.77 -3.91 -5.70
N PRO A 128 -13.88 -4.09 -7.02
CA PRO A 128 -14.48 -5.29 -7.60
C PRO A 128 -13.80 -6.57 -7.13
N ARG A 129 -14.60 -7.61 -6.87
CA ARG A 129 -14.12 -8.91 -6.39
C ARG A 129 -13.04 -9.51 -7.29
N ASP A 130 -13.15 -9.35 -8.60
CA ASP A 130 -12.18 -9.88 -9.55
C ASP A 130 -10.84 -9.14 -9.52
N ALA A 131 -10.85 -7.84 -9.21
CA ALA A 131 -9.62 -7.07 -8.96
C ALA A 131 -8.94 -7.52 -7.66
N LEU A 132 -9.72 -7.77 -6.60
CA LEU A 132 -9.20 -8.32 -5.34
C LEU A 132 -8.60 -9.72 -5.54
N VAL A 133 -9.28 -10.60 -6.28
CA VAL A 133 -8.76 -11.94 -6.60
C VAL A 133 -7.45 -11.85 -7.39
N TRP A 134 -7.39 -10.99 -8.40
CA TRP A 134 -6.15 -10.76 -9.15
C TRP A 134 -5.01 -10.31 -8.23
N MET A 135 -5.28 -9.39 -7.29
CA MET A 135 -4.27 -8.90 -6.35
C MET A 135 -3.75 -10.02 -5.44
N GLN A 136 -4.63 -10.90 -4.94
CA GLN A 136 -4.22 -12.07 -4.16
C GLN A 136 -3.29 -13.00 -4.95
N GLU A 137 -3.61 -13.25 -6.22
CA GLU A 137 -2.83 -14.14 -7.10
C GLU A 137 -1.49 -13.55 -7.51
N GLN A 138 -1.44 -12.26 -7.84
CA GLN A 138 -0.22 -11.63 -8.37
C GLN A 138 0.74 -11.14 -7.27
N ILE A 139 0.21 -10.69 -6.14
CA ILE A 139 1.03 -10.10 -5.06
C ILE A 139 1.33 -11.12 -3.95
N GLY A 140 0.50 -12.15 -3.80
CA GLY A 140 0.60 -13.14 -2.72
C GLY A 140 0.04 -12.63 -1.40
N CYS A 141 -1.07 -11.88 -1.47
CA CYS A 141 -1.80 -11.38 -0.31
C CYS A 141 -3.12 -12.13 -0.12
N ARG A 142 -3.80 -11.87 1.00
CA ARG A 142 -5.14 -12.39 1.23
C ARG A 142 -6.07 -11.34 1.81
N PHE A 143 -7.27 -11.23 1.25
CA PHE A 143 -8.32 -10.38 1.80
C PHE A 143 -9.25 -11.18 2.71
N TYR A 144 -9.64 -10.53 3.80
CA TYR A 144 -10.61 -11.00 4.77
C TYR A 144 -11.65 -9.91 4.99
N VAL A 145 -12.85 -10.34 5.36
CA VAL A 145 -13.94 -9.45 5.77
C VAL A 145 -14.46 -9.98 7.10
N THR A 146 -14.73 -9.10 8.05
CA THR A 146 -15.29 -9.49 9.35
C THR A 146 -16.68 -10.12 9.18
N GLU A 147 -17.13 -10.91 10.16
CA GLU A 147 -18.42 -11.63 10.06
C GLU A 147 -19.60 -10.68 9.84
N ASP A 148 -19.57 -9.50 10.45
CA ASP A 148 -20.56 -8.43 10.31
C ASP A 148 -20.39 -7.59 9.04
N ARG A 149 -19.32 -7.84 8.27
CA ARG A 149 -18.91 -7.10 7.07
C ARG A 149 -18.69 -5.61 7.30
N ALA A 150 -18.38 -5.21 8.54
CA ALA A 150 -18.06 -3.83 8.87
C ALA A 150 -16.63 -3.46 8.45
N GLU A 151 -15.71 -4.43 8.47
CA GLU A 151 -14.30 -4.19 8.27
C GLU A 151 -13.69 -5.17 7.24
N MET A 152 -12.72 -4.67 6.47
CA MET A 152 -11.93 -5.44 5.53
C MET A 152 -10.48 -5.44 6.00
N MET A 153 -9.80 -6.58 5.85
CA MET A 153 -8.40 -6.74 6.19
C MET A 153 -7.64 -7.33 5.02
N ILE A 154 -6.35 -7.01 4.94
CA ILE A 154 -5.39 -7.63 4.04
C ILE A 154 -4.25 -8.25 4.84
N GLU A 155 -3.74 -9.38 4.39
CA GLU A 155 -2.58 -10.07 4.99
C GLU A 155 -1.40 -10.11 4.02
N PHE A 156 -0.22 -9.70 4.51
CA PHE A 156 1.05 -9.74 3.80
C PHE A 156 2.21 -10.25 4.68
N PRO A 157 3.03 -11.21 4.19
CA PRO A 157 2.68 -12.16 3.15
C PRO A 157 1.59 -13.11 3.66
N TYR A 158 0.74 -13.64 2.78
CA TYR A 158 -0.23 -14.66 3.18
C TYR A 158 0.47 -15.87 3.83
N GLN A 159 0.12 -16.19 5.09
CA GLN A 159 0.74 -17.26 5.87
C GLN A 159 -0.05 -18.59 5.85
N GLY A 160 -1.22 -18.63 5.21
CA GLY A 160 -2.07 -19.81 5.16
C GLY A 160 -1.58 -20.88 4.16
N PRO A 161 -2.28 -22.03 4.06
CA PRO A 161 -1.91 -23.09 3.12
C PRO A 161 -1.91 -22.57 1.67
N GLU A 162 -0.97 -23.05 0.84
CA GLU A 162 -0.78 -22.62 -0.57
C GLU A 162 -2.04 -22.74 -1.44
N GLU A 163 -2.98 -23.61 -1.07
CA GLU A 163 -4.28 -23.71 -1.74
C GLU A 163 -5.22 -22.59 -1.28
N LEU A 164 -5.43 -21.61 -2.16
CA LEU A 164 -6.38 -20.51 -1.96
C LEU A 164 -7.79 -21.08 -1.68
N PRO A 165 -8.40 -20.79 -0.51
CA PRO A 165 -9.83 -21.02 -0.34
C PRO A 165 -10.58 -20.14 -1.33
N VAL A 166 -11.40 -20.74 -2.18
CA VAL A 166 -12.30 -20.04 -3.09
C VAL A 166 -13.18 -19.13 -2.23
N ILE A 167 -13.07 -17.81 -2.40
CA ILE A 167 -14.09 -16.89 -1.89
C ILE A 167 -15.42 -17.46 -2.42
N GLN A 168 -16.38 -17.80 -1.56
CA GLN A 168 -17.73 -18.18 -2.01
C GLN A 168 -18.55 -16.89 -2.16
#